data_AF-R9KJX2-F1
#
_entry.id   AF-R9KJX2-F1
#
_cell.length_a   1.000
_cell.length_b   1.000
_cell.length_c   1.000
_cell.angle_alpha   90.00
_cell.angle_beta   90.00
_cell.angle_gamma   90.00
#
_symmetry.space_group_name_H-M   'P 1'
#
loop_
_entity.id
_entity.type
_entity.pdbx_description
1 polymer ?
#
loop_
_entity_poly.entity_id
_entity_poly.type
_entity_poly.pdbx_seq_one_letter_code
_entity_poly.pdbx_strand_id
1 'polypeptide(L)'
;MYYLIRVKDVTSNGIASKLTMLPESDEFDEWVNLTLTKKQTNEVKANPQKYRIIMKKTPFDYLDLHFNKFYEIKMRVVRFPISQDSYECIITNLPQEKFSPGEIKQLYAKRWGIETSFRELKYALGLTRFHAKKPEYIVQEIWSRMTLYNFCEIIATNVVVKQKVGCKY
;
A
#
# COMPACT_ATOMS: atom_id res chain seq x y z
N MET A 1 -14.58 -6.34 -3.41
CA MET A 1 -13.10 -6.32 -3.47
C MET A 1 -12.58 -5.65 -2.21
N TYR A 2 -11.60 -6.25 -1.52
CA TYR A 2 -10.97 -5.67 -0.34
C TYR A 2 -9.69 -4.92 -0.71
N TYR A 3 -9.35 -3.88 0.04
CA TYR A 3 -8.14 -3.10 -0.19
C TYR A 3 -7.44 -2.72 1.11
N LEU A 4 -6.14 -2.45 1.03
CA LEU A 4 -5.32 -1.95 2.13
C LEU A 4 -4.30 -0.98 1.55
N ILE A 5 -4.44 0.30 1.88
CA ILE A 5 -3.66 1.38 1.26
C ILE A 5 -2.96 2.17 2.36
N ARG A 6 -1.64 2.25 2.29
CA ARG A 6 -0.86 3.13 3.18
C ARG A 6 -1.02 4.57 2.76
N VAL A 7 -1.34 5.42 3.72
CA VAL A 7 -1.37 6.87 3.55
C VAL A 7 -0.31 7.51 4.42
N LYS A 8 0.01 8.77 4.11
CA LYS A 8 0.84 9.57 5.01
C LYS A 8 0.13 9.73 6.35
N ASP A 9 0.93 9.78 7.41
CA ASP A 9 0.43 9.94 8.77
C ASP A 9 -0.38 11.24 8.94
N VAL A 10 -1.19 11.30 10.01
CA VAL A 10 -2.02 12.46 10.36
C VAL A 10 -1.20 13.73 10.62
N THR A 11 0.06 13.58 11.02
CA THR A 11 1.02 14.68 11.21
C THR A 11 1.58 15.24 9.90
N SER A 12 1.38 14.54 8.78
CA SER A 12 1.97 14.87 7.47
C SER A 12 0.96 15.50 6.51
N ASN A 13 1.45 16.15 5.44
CA ASN A 13 0.59 16.69 4.37
C ASN A 13 0.00 15.58 3.47
N GLY A 14 -1.10 14.95 3.91
CA GLY A 14 -1.74 13.79 3.29
C GLY A 14 -3.27 13.81 3.32
N ILE A 15 -3.89 12.63 3.12
CA ILE A 15 -5.34 12.46 3.23
C ILE A 15 -5.75 12.43 4.70
N ALA A 16 -5.04 11.65 5.53
CA ALA A 16 -5.35 11.45 6.94
C ALA A 16 -5.39 12.78 7.72
N SER A 17 -4.42 13.67 7.51
CA SER A 17 -4.38 14.99 8.15
C SER A 17 -5.53 15.94 7.78
N LYS A 18 -6.27 15.61 6.73
CA LYS A 18 -7.43 16.40 6.28
C LYS A 18 -8.76 15.81 6.70
N LEU A 19 -8.74 14.68 7.40
CA LEU A 19 -9.91 14.07 8.00
C LEU A 19 -10.03 14.60 9.43
N THR A 20 -10.76 15.70 9.59
CA THR A 20 -10.90 16.42 10.87
C THR A 20 -11.65 15.64 11.96
N MET A 21 -12.23 14.49 11.61
CA MET A 21 -13.06 13.66 12.51
C MET A 21 -12.27 12.53 13.16
N LEU A 22 -11.00 12.38 12.80
CA LEU A 22 -10.13 11.36 13.38
C LEU A 22 -9.78 11.75 14.83
N PRO A 23 -9.63 10.77 15.74
CA PRO A 23 -9.18 11.02 17.10
C PRO A 23 -7.79 11.66 17.14
N GLU A 24 -7.53 12.46 18.18
CA GLU A 24 -6.19 12.98 18.49
C GLU A 24 -5.29 11.94 19.20
N SER A 25 -5.81 10.73 19.46
CA SER A 25 -5.02 9.66 20.09
C SER A 25 -3.90 9.17 19.18
N ASP A 26 -2.85 8.64 19.81
CA ASP A 26 -1.71 8.11 19.07
C ASP A 26 -2.08 6.88 18.22
N GLU A 27 -2.97 6.05 18.73
CA GLU A 27 -3.49 4.87 18.03
C GLU A 27 -4.99 4.97 17.91
N PHE A 28 -5.53 4.62 16.74
CA PHE A 28 -6.96 4.59 16.51
C PHE A 28 -7.35 3.64 15.38
N ASP A 29 -8.60 3.22 15.40
CA ASP A 29 -9.19 2.30 14.42
C ASP A 29 -10.67 2.65 14.21
N GLU A 30 -10.92 3.53 13.24
CA GLU A 30 -12.20 4.21 13.10
C GLU A 30 -12.80 4.09 11.70
N TRP A 31 -14.13 3.99 11.65
CA TRP A 31 -14.86 4.12 10.40
C TRP A 31 -15.19 5.57 10.12
N VAL A 32 -14.74 6.04 8.96
CA VAL A 32 -14.93 7.39 8.46
C VAL A 32 -15.91 7.37 7.30
N ASN A 33 -16.94 8.20 7.40
CA ASN A 33 -17.89 8.48 6.33
C ASN A 33 -17.69 9.91 5.83
N LEU A 34 -17.39 10.05 4.54
CA LEU A 34 -17.07 11.33 3.93
C LEU A 34 -17.86 11.52 2.64
N THR A 35 -18.46 12.70 2.46
CA THR A 35 -19.11 13.05 1.20
C THR A 35 -18.20 13.91 0.36
N LEU A 36 -17.76 13.40 -0.79
CA LEU A 36 -17.02 14.17 -1.78
C LEU A 36 -17.96 15.09 -2.56
N THR A 37 -17.54 16.33 -2.80
CA THR A 37 -18.29 17.25 -3.66
C THR A 37 -17.37 18.22 -4.40
N LYS A 38 -17.79 18.66 -5.60
CA LYS A 38 -17.16 19.78 -6.33
C LYS A 38 -17.79 21.14 -5.98
N LYS A 39 -18.88 21.14 -5.21
CA LYS A 39 -19.55 22.37 -4.74
C LYS A 39 -18.71 23.07 -3.67
N GLN A 40 -18.78 24.40 -3.66
CA GLN A 40 -18.09 25.26 -2.69
C GLN A 40 -19.06 26.22 -1.98
N THR A 41 -20.25 25.72 -1.63
CA THR A 41 -21.25 26.51 -0.90
C THR A 41 -20.78 26.77 0.54
N ASN A 42 -21.36 27.80 1.18
CA ASN A 42 -21.04 28.13 2.57
C ASN A 42 -21.34 26.96 3.52
N GLU A 43 -22.42 26.21 3.28
CA GLU A 43 -22.76 25.00 4.03
C GLU A 43 -21.67 23.92 3.97
N VAL A 44 -21.16 23.63 2.77
CA VAL A 44 -20.09 22.63 2.56
C VAL A 44 -18.82 23.06 3.27
N LYS A 45 -18.48 24.36 3.19
CA LYS A 45 -17.30 24.92 3.86
C LYS A 45 -17.43 24.94 5.39
N ALA A 46 -18.63 25.14 5.91
CA ALA A 46 -18.91 25.15 7.34
C ALA A 46 -18.87 23.76 7.98
N ASN A 47 -18.98 22.68 7.18
CA ASN A 47 -19.08 21.30 7.66
C ASN A 47 -17.91 20.42 7.14
N PRO A 48 -16.65 20.73 7.50
CA PRO A 48 -15.47 19.99 7.03
C PRO A 48 -15.43 18.54 7.52
N GLN A 49 -16.13 18.23 8.61
CA GLN A 49 -16.26 16.88 9.16
C GLN A 49 -17.05 15.94 8.24
N LYS A 50 -18.00 16.48 7.48
CA LYS A 50 -18.91 15.71 6.62
C LYS A 50 -18.50 15.77 5.15
N TYR A 51 -18.07 16.95 4.70
CA TYR A 51 -17.82 17.19 3.29
C TYR A 51 -16.34 17.36 2.97
N ARG A 52 -15.95 16.79 1.84
CA ARG A 52 -14.63 16.99 1.25
C ARG A 52 -14.75 17.60 -0.14
N ILE A 53 -14.21 18.79 -0.27
CA ILE A 53 -14.21 19.50 -1.54
C ILE A 53 -13.08 18.95 -2.43
N ILE A 54 -13.44 18.55 -3.64
CA ILE A 54 -12.51 18.17 -4.70
C ILE A 54 -12.47 19.28 -5.75
N MET A 55 -11.28 19.57 -6.28
CA MET A 55 -11.12 20.58 -7.33
C MET A 55 -11.83 20.16 -8.62
N LYS A 56 -12.41 21.11 -9.35
CA LYS A 56 -13.12 20.83 -10.61
C LYS A 56 -12.25 20.09 -11.64
N LYS A 57 -10.94 20.40 -11.66
CA LYS A 57 -9.94 19.78 -12.55
C LYS A 57 -9.55 18.35 -12.17
N THR A 58 -9.88 17.90 -10.96
CA THR A 58 -9.51 16.55 -10.53
C THR A 58 -10.38 15.54 -11.27
N PRO A 59 -9.77 14.57 -11.99
CA PRO A 59 -10.53 13.53 -12.68
C PRO A 59 -11.25 12.68 -11.64
N PHE A 60 -12.57 12.63 -11.73
CA PHE A 60 -13.42 11.78 -10.90
C PHE A 60 -14.79 11.68 -11.57
N ASP A 61 -14.99 10.58 -12.31
CA ASP A 61 -16.12 10.42 -13.24
C ASP A 61 -17.45 10.20 -12.50
N TYR A 62 -17.38 9.75 -11.25
CA TYR A 62 -18.52 9.53 -10.37
C TYR A 62 -19.06 10.81 -9.72
N LEU A 63 -18.51 11.98 -10.05
CA LEU A 63 -18.90 13.26 -9.46
C LEU A 63 -18.84 14.39 -10.48
N ASP A 64 -19.98 15.06 -10.67
CA ASP A 64 -20.13 16.20 -11.56
C ASP A 64 -20.91 17.34 -10.89
N LEU A 65 -21.07 18.49 -11.57
CA LEU A 65 -21.76 19.65 -11.00
C LEU A 65 -23.27 19.67 -11.28
N HIS A 66 -23.75 18.80 -12.15
CA HIS A 66 -25.11 18.81 -12.71
C HIS A 66 -25.99 17.73 -12.07
N PHE A 67 -25.62 16.46 -12.21
CA PHE A 67 -26.36 15.27 -11.77
C PHE A 67 -25.75 14.71 -10.49
N ASN A 68 -24.48 14.27 -10.52
CA ASN A 68 -23.83 13.61 -9.39
C ASN A 68 -23.05 14.60 -8.52
N LYS A 69 -23.76 15.43 -7.77
CA LYS A 69 -23.17 16.54 -6.99
C LYS A 69 -22.45 16.11 -5.71
N PHE A 70 -22.77 14.93 -5.20
CA PHE A 70 -22.28 14.40 -3.94
C PHE A 70 -21.97 12.91 -4.13
N TYR A 71 -20.85 12.45 -3.56
CA TYR A 71 -20.44 11.06 -3.62
C TYR A 71 -19.97 10.60 -2.25
N GLU A 72 -20.70 9.66 -1.64
CA GLU A 72 -20.39 9.15 -0.31
C GLU A 72 -19.31 8.07 -0.37
N ILE A 73 -18.33 8.18 0.52
CA ILE A 73 -17.27 7.20 0.71
C ILE A 73 -17.23 6.80 2.18
N LYS A 74 -17.30 5.50 2.40
CA LYS A 74 -17.05 4.87 3.69
C LYS A 74 -15.70 4.16 3.64
N MET A 75 -14.83 4.48 4.59
CA MET A 75 -13.51 3.88 4.70
C MET A 75 -13.15 3.68 6.17
N ARG A 76 -12.37 2.65 6.47
CA ARG A 76 -11.79 2.44 7.79
C ARG A 76 -10.38 3.00 7.80
N VAL A 77 -10.05 3.80 8.80
CA VAL A 77 -8.72 4.40 8.98
C VAL A 77 -8.11 3.85 10.25
N VAL A 78 -6.95 3.25 10.11
CA VAL A 78 -6.23 2.59 11.21
C VAL A 78 -4.86 3.20 11.34
N ARG A 79 -4.51 3.66 12.54
CA ARG A 79 -3.19 4.19 12.89
C ARG A 79 -2.59 3.35 14.00
N PHE A 80 -1.38 2.83 13.79
CA PHE A 80 -0.67 1.99 14.75
C PHE A 80 0.84 2.30 14.73
N PRO A 81 1.57 2.03 15.84
CA PRO A 81 3.00 2.27 15.93
C PRO A 81 3.81 1.20 15.19
N ILE A 82 4.89 1.62 14.56
CA ILE A 82 5.92 0.76 13.95
C ILE A 82 7.15 0.71 14.86
N SER A 83 7.56 1.87 15.37
CA SER A 83 8.66 2.07 16.31
C SER A 83 8.25 3.10 17.37
N GLN A 84 9.13 3.39 18.35
CA GLN A 84 8.82 4.28 19.48
C GLN A 84 8.27 5.66 19.05
N ASP A 85 8.76 6.21 17.94
CA ASP A 85 8.37 7.55 17.46
C ASP A 85 7.76 7.56 16.04
N SER A 86 7.40 6.38 15.49
CA SER A 86 6.92 6.29 14.11
C SER A 86 5.62 5.49 14.02
N TYR A 87 4.66 6.09 13.31
CA TYR A 87 3.33 5.55 13.10
C TYR A 87 3.08 5.28 11.62
N GLU A 88 2.26 4.26 11.37
CA GLU A 88 1.70 3.99 10.06
C GLU A 88 0.20 4.22 10.06
N CYS A 89 -0.30 4.83 8.99
CA CYS A 89 -1.72 5.05 8.79
C CYS A 89 -2.17 4.29 7.53
N ILE A 90 -3.20 3.46 7.70
CA ILE A 90 -3.74 2.57 6.68
C ILE A 90 -5.21 2.89 6.46
N ILE A 91 -5.63 3.01 5.21
CA ILE A 91 -7.03 3.07 4.80
C ILE A 91 -7.43 1.72 4.21
N THR A 92 -8.54 1.15 4.69
CA THR A 92 -9.03 -0.17 4.27
C THR A 92 -10.55 -0.23 4.29
N ASN A 93 -11.12 -1.26 3.67
CA ASN A 93 -12.51 -1.67 3.86
C ASN A 93 -12.63 -3.05 4.52
N LEU A 94 -11.55 -3.55 5.13
CA LEU A 94 -11.56 -4.82 5.87
C LEU A 94 -12.44 -4.70 7.13
N PRO A 95 -13.31 -5.70 7.39
CA PRO A 95 -14.22 -5.66 8.53
C PRO A 95 -13.46 -5.73 9.85
N GLN A 96 -13.82 -4.85 10.78
CA GLN A 96 -13.18 -4.72 12.09
C GLN A 96 -13.35 -5.97 12.95
N GLU A 97 -14.46 -6.67 12.80
CA GLU A 97 -14.76 -7.94 13.50
C GLU A 97 -13.78 -9.07 13.16
N LYS A 98 -13.19 -9.07 11.96
CA LYS A 98 -12.30 -10.14 11.49
C LYS A 98 -10.84 -9.72 11.39
N PHE A 99 -10.56 -8.42 11.35
CA PHE A 99 -9.23 -7.87 11.15
C PHE A 99 -8.99 -6.76 12.16
N SER A 100 -8.38 -7.13 13.28
CA SER A 100 -7.87 -6.21 14.29
C SER A 100 -6.74 -5.32 13.74
N PRO A 101 -6.41 -4.20 14.40
CA PRO A 101 -5.25 -3.38 14.04
C PRO A 101 -3.93 -4.18 13.98
N GLY A 102 -3.76 -5.16 14.87
CA GLY A 102 -2.60 -6.06 14.87
C GLY A 102 -2.52 -6.92 13.61
N GLU A 103 -3.65 -7.45 13.14
CA GLU A 103 -3.71 -8.21 11.88
C GLU A 103 -3.47 -7.32 10.66
N ILE A 104 -3.99 -6.09 10.67
CA ILE A 104 -3.70 -5.11 9.61
C ILE A 104 -2.20 -4.81 9.55
N LYS A 105 -1.55 -4.62 10.70
CA LYS A 105 -0.09 -4.44 10.79
C LYS A 105 0.66 -5.64 10.19
N GLN A 106 0.26 -6.87 10.51
CA GLN A 106 0.87 -8.07 9.96
C GLN A 106 0.64 -8.21 8.44
N LEU A 107 -0.58 -7.93 7.97
CA LEU A 107 -0.91 -7.94 6.54
C LEU A 107 -0.09 -6.92 5.76
N TYR A 108 0.07 -5.71 6.32
CA TYR A 108 0.90 -4.68 5.71
C TYR A 108 2.39 -5.05 5.73
N ALA A 109 2.88 -5.69 6.80
CA ALA A 109 4.25 -6.20 6.86
C ALA A 109 4.54 -7.25 5.77
N LYS A 110 3.58 -8.13 5.44
CA LYS A 110 3.72 -9.09 4.33
C LYS A 110 3.92 -8.39 2.98
N ARG A 111 3.36 -7.19 2.79
CA ARG A 111 3.57 -6.38 1.58
C ARG A 111 5.03 -5.93 1.45
N TRP A 112 5.68 -5.56 2.56
CA TRP A 112 7.11 -5.22 2.57
C TRP A 112 7.99 -6.40 2.19
N GLY A 113 7.59 -7.61 2.59
CA GLY A 113 8.22 -8.85 2.15
C GLY A 113 8.28 -8.95 0.62
N ILE A 114 7.18 -8.66 -0.06
CA ILE A 114 7.10 -8.69 -1.54
C ILE A 114 8.06 -7.66 -2.16
N GLU A 115 8.08 -6.42 -1.67
CA GLU A 115 9.00 -5.38 -2.18
C GLU A 115 10.48 -5.79 -2.00
N THR A 116 10.80 -6.39 -0.86
CA THR A 116 12.15 -6.88 -0.56
C THR A 116 12.52 -8.05 -1.47
N SER A 117 11.63 -9.03 -1.64
CA SER A 117 11.84 -10.16 -2.55
C SER A 117 12.03 -9.71 -4.00
N PHE A 118 11.25 -8.74 -4.49
CA PHE A 118 11.45 -8.19 -5.83
C PHE A 118 12.79 -7.46 -5.97
N ARG A 119 13.22 -6.75 -4.93
CA ARG A 119 14.53 -6.09 -4.92
C ARG A 119 15.65 -7.14 -5.00
N GLU A 120 15.61 -8.16 -4.16
CA GLU A 120 16.58 -9.26 -4.17
C GLU A 120 16.61 -9.98 -5.51
N LEU A 121 15.43 -10.32 -6.05
CA LEU A 121 15.30 -10.98 -7.34
C LEU A 121 15.90 -10.15 -8.49
N LYS A 122 15.70 -8.82 -8.50
CA LYS A 122 16.30 -7.94 -9.50
C LYS A 122 17.83 -8.00 -9.47
N TYR A 123 18.43 -8.08 -8.28
CA TYR A 123 19.88 -8.21 -8.16
C TYR A 123 20.37 -9.61 -8.53
N ALA A 124 19.71 -10.66 -8.04
CA ALA A 124 20.07 -12.05 -8.33
C ALA A 124 20.03 -12.36 -9.84
N LEU A 125 19.03 -11.83 -10.54
CA LEU A 125 18.87 -11.96 -11.99
C LEU A 125 19.66 -10.92 -12.80
N GLY A 126 20.34 -9.97 -12.15
CA GLY A 126 21.06 -8.88 -12.81
C GLY A 126 20.17 -7.95 -13.66
N LEU A 127 18.88 -7.79 -13.31
CA LEU A 127 17.88 -6.99 -14.06
C LEU A 127 18.13 -5.47 -14.01
N THR A 128 19.27 -5.05 -13.46
CA THR A 128 19.75 -3.67 -13.50
C THR A 128 20.52 -3.36 -14.80
N ARG A 129 20.94 -4.40 -15.55
CA ARG A 129 21.69 -4.24 -16.80
C ARG A 129 21.25 -5.27 -17.85
N PHE A 130 20.70 -4.78 -18.95
CA PHE A 130 20.27 -5.58 -20.10
C PHE A 130 21.27 -5.48 -21.25
N HIS A 131 21.38 -6.55 -22.04
CA HIS A 131 22.16 -6.52 -23.29
C HIS A 131 21.30 -6.00 -24.43
N ALA A 132 20.01 -6.36 -24.42
CA ALA A 132 19.05 -5.90 -25.40
C ALA A 132 18.77 -4.39 -25.25
N LYS A 133 18.57 -3.71 -26.40
CA LYS A 133 18.14 -2.31 -26.45
C LYS A 133 16.68 -2.15 -26.90
N LYS A 134 16.09 -3.16 -27.53
CA LYS A 134 14.68 -3.16 -27.96
C LYS A 134 13.78 -3.69 -26.85
N PRO A 135 12.61 -3.07 -26.56
CA PRO A 135 11.72 -3.49 -25.48
C PRO A 135 11.33 -4.96 -25.53
N GLU A 136 11.06 -5.48 -26.73
CA GLU A 136 10.62 -6.87 -26.92
C GLU A 136 11.72 -7.85 -26.49
N TYR A 137 12.98 -7.54 -26.84
CA TYR A 137 14.14 -8.35 -26.48
C TYR A 137 14.52 -8.19 -25.00
N ILE A 138 14.25 -7.04 -24.37
CA ILE A 138 14.42 -6.86 -22.92
C ILE A 138 13.46 -7.78 -22.16
N VAL A 139 12.19 -7.84 -22.58
CA VAL A 139 11.21 -8.74 -21.99
C VAL A 139 11.65 -10.20 -22.14
N GLN A 140 12.12 -10.59 -23.33
CA GLN A 140 12.67 -11.93 -23.56
C GLN A 140 13.88 -12.22 -22.64
N GLU A 141 14.79 -11.27 -22.47
CA GLU A 141 15.96 -11.41 -21.60
C GLU A 141 15.57 -11.59 -20.13
N ILE A 142 14.55 -10.87 -19.64
CA ILE A 142 13.99 -11.05 -18.29
C ILE A 142 13.46 -12.48 -18.11
N TRP A 143 12.65 -12.97 -19.05
CA TRP A 143 12.08 -14.32 -18.97
C TRP A 143 13.13 -15.42 -19.02
N SER A 144 14.13 -15.30 -19.89
CA SER A 144 15.24 -16.25 -19.98
C SER A 144 16.02 -16.32 -18.66
N ARG A 145 16.33 -15.17 -18.05
CA ARG A 145 17.03 -15.09 -16.77
C ARG A 145 16.20 -15.67 -15.63
N MET A 146 14.90 -15.36 -15.57
CA MET A 146 13.99 -15.93 -14.55
C MET A 146 13.89 -17.46 -14.68
N THR A 147 13.79 -17.98 -15.90
CA THR A 147 13.74 -19.41 -16.17
C THR A 147 15.01 -20.12 -15.71
N LEU A 148 16.18 -19.56 -16.04
CA LEU A 148 17.47 -20.09 -15.59
C LEU A 148 17.58 -20.09 -14.07
N TYR A 149 17.18 -19.00 -13.42
CA TYR A 149 17.18 -18.90 -11.96
C TYR A 149 16.31 -19.98 -11.31
N ASN A 150 15.06 -20.14 -11.76
CA ASN A 150 14.18 -21.17 -11.23
C ASN A 150 14.78 -22.57 -11.41
N PHE A 151 15.42 -22.85 -12.55
CA PHE A 151 16.10 -24.11 -12.80
C PHE A 151 17.27 -24.35 -11.83
N CYS A 152 18.12 -23.34 -11.64
CA CYS A 152 19.22 -23.40 -10.68
C CYS A 152 18.73 -23.59 -9.23
N GLU A 153 17.69 -22.88 -8.82
CA GLU A 153 17.09 -23.00 -7.47
C GLU A 153 16.51 -24.39 -7.23
N ILE A 154 15.83 -24.99 -8.22
CA ILE A 154 15.35 -26.37 -8.14
C ILE A 154 16.52 -27.33 -7.92
N ILE A 155 17.59 -27.22 -8.70
CA ILE A 155 18.77 -28.08 -8.54
C ILE A 155 19.37 -27.88 -7.15
N ALA A 156 19.63 -26.64 -6.75
CA ALA A 156 20.26 -26.31 -5.46
C ALA A 156 19.45 -26.85 -4.28
N THR A 157 18.12 -26.75 -4.33
CA THR A 157 17.22 -27.25 -3.28
C THR A 157 17.25 -28.78 -3.15
N ASN A 158 17.47 -29.50 -4.25
CA ASN A 158 17.47 -30.97 -4.28
C ASN A 158 18.86 -31.59 -3.99
N VAL A 159 19.92 -30.79 -3.94
CA VAL A 159 21.26 -31.28 -3.62
C VAL A 159 21.40 -31.42 -2.10
N VAL A 160 21.49 -32.67 -1.62
CA VAL A 160 21.78 -32.95 -0.20
C VAL A 160 23.25 -32.63 0.09
N VAL A 161 23.48 -31.49 0.75
CA VAL A 161 24.83 -31.12 1.20
C VAL A 161 25.20 -32.00 2.40
N LYS A 162 26.09 -32.97 2.19
CA LYS A 162 26.74 -33.68 3.30
C LYS A 162 27.65 -32.70 4.05
N GLN A 163 27.17 -32.15 5.16
CA GLN A 163 28.04 -31.39 6.07
C GLN A 163 29.12 -32.33 6.61
N LYS A 164 30.39 -32.00 6.36
CA LYS A 164 31.51 -32.67 7.02
C LYS A 164 31.42 -32.36 8.51
N VAL A 165 31.17 -33.38 9.32
CA VAL A 165 31.31 -33.31 10.77
C VAL A 165 32.79 -33.10 11.09
N GLY A 166 33.17 -31.87 11.45
CA GLY A 166 34.47 -31.55 12.04
C GLY A 166 35.44 -30.81 11.13
N CYS A 167 35.51 -29.49 11.31
CA CYS A 167 36.77 -28.78 11.50
C CYS A 167 36.46 -27.51 12.30
N LYS A 168 36.77 -27.58 13.61
CA LYS A 168 36.98 -26.38 14.42
C LYS A 168 38.36 -25.84 14.04
N TYR A 169 38.39 -24.64 13.48
CA TYR A 169 39.54 -23.74 13.58
C TYR A 169 39.02 -22.45 14.19
#